data_AF-A0A8X7P641-F1
#
_entry.id   AF-A0A8X7P641-F1
#
_cell.length_a   1.000
_cell.length_b   1.000
_cell.length_c   1.000
_cell.angle_alpha   90.00
_cell.angle_beta   90.00
_cell.angle_gamma   90.00
#
_symmetry.space_group_name_H-M   'P 1'
#
loop_
_entity.id
_entity.type
_entity.pdbx_description
1 polymer ?
#
loop_
_entity_poly.entity_id
_entity_poly.type
_entity_poly.pdbx_seq_one_letter_code
_entity_poly.pdbx_strand_id
1 'polypeptide(L)'
;MVEKFIKGAYSFGPFQDQVLSYWKESSVNANPVLFMRYEEMIEKPEAQVMRLADFLGCSFTEEEKQSGMVEKILELCSLGGVGDWKNHLTNDMARKLDEMVEKKLEGSGLKFE
;
A
#
# COMPACT_ATOMS: atom_id res chain seq x y z
N MET A 1 7.78 21.50 -0.89
CA MET A 1 7.11 20.34 -1.54
C MET A 1 6.16 19.66 -0.55
N VAL A 2 6.66 19.20 0.60
CA VAL A 2 5.85 18.58 1.69
C VAL A 2 4.64 19.40 2.13
N GLU A 3 4.81 20.71 2.36
CA GLU A 3 3.70 21.60 2.74
C GLU A 3 2.59 21.67 1.68
N LYS A 4 2.92 21.58 0.39
CA LYS A 4 1.91 21.53 -0.69
C LYS A 4 1.18 20.18 -0.68
N PHE A 5 1.90 19.09 -0.43
CA PHE A 5 1.34 17.75 -0.30
C PHE A 5 0.37 17.65 0.89
N ILE A 6 0.77 18.15 2.07
CA ILE A 6 -0.10 18.20 3.27
C ILE A 6 -1.38 18.97 2.99
N LYS A 7 -1.29 20.09 2.24
CA LYS A 7 -2.45 20.91 1.86
C LYS A 7 -3.26 20.34 0.68
N GLY A 8 -2.86 19.21 0.10
CA GLY A 8 -3.48 18.64 -1.09
C GLY A 8 -3.28 19.46 -2.37
N ALA A 9 -2.39 20.47 -2.36
CA ALA A 9 -2.11 21.36 -3.49
C ALA A 9 -1.10 20.74 -4.46
N TYR A 10 -1.38 19.51 -4.89
CA TYR A 10 -0.63 18.73 -5.88
C TYR A 10 -1.61 18.04 -6.84
N SER A 11 -1.16 17.66 -8.03
CA SER A 11 -2.00 16.95 -9.00
C SER A 11 -2.60 15.69 -8.35
N PHE A 12 -3.92 15.52 -8.52
CA PHE A 12 -4.69 14.42 -7.93
C PHE A 12 -4.78 14.43 -6.38
N GLY A 13 -4.38 15.51 -5.71
CA GLY A 13 -4.58 15.68 -4.27
C GLY A 13 -6.03 16.05 -3.89
N PRO A 14 -6.44 15.86 -2.62
CA PRO A 14 -5.63 15.34 -1.51
C PRO A 14 -5.44 13.82 -1.57
N PHE A 15 -4.19 13.37 -1.40
CA PHE A 15 -3.82 11.95 -1.49
C PHE A 15 -4.60 11.07 -0.50
N GLN A 16 -4.84 11.58 0.71
CA GLN A 16 -5.50 10.83 1.77
C GLN A 16 -6.95 10.50 1.44
N ASP A 17 -7.64 11.42 0.75
CA ASP A 17 -9.03 11.22 0.36
C ASP A 17 -9.13 10.11 -0.69
N GLN A 18 -8.15 10.00 -1.59
CA GLN A 18 -8.06 8.89 -2.54
C GLN A 18 -7.87 7.55 -1.82
N VAL A 19 -6.88 7.46 -0.93
CA VAL A 19 -6.59 6.23 -0.17
C VAL A 19 -7.83 5.77 0.61
N LEU A 20 -8.50 6.68 1.31
CA LEU A 20 -9.70 6.39 2.09
C LEU A 20 -10.88 5.94 1.22
N SER A 21 -11.02 6.50 0.02
CA SER A 21 -12.07 6.09 -0.91
C SER A 21 -11.91 4.62 -1.30
N TYR A 22 -10.70 4.21 -1.72
CA TYR A 22 -10.42 2.83 -2.11
C TYR A 22 -10.47 1.87 -0.92
N TRP A 23 -10.01 2.29 0.26
CA TRP A 23 -10.13 1.51 1.49
C TRP A 23 -11.59 1.18 1.80
N LYS A 24 -12.47 2.21 1.82
CA LYS A 24 -13.90 2.02 2.08
C LYS A 24 -14.53 1.09 1.05
N GLU A 25 -14.22 1.29 -0.23
CA GLU A 25 -14.72 0.43 -1.31
C GLU A 25 -14.30 -1.03 -1.13
N SER A 26 -13.03 -1.27 -0.76
CA SER A 26 -12.52 -2.62 -0.48
C SER A 26 -13.17 -3.31 0.73
N SER A 27 -13.77 -2.54 1.64
CA SER A 27 -14.39 -3.07 2.86
C SER A 27 -15.88 -3.41 2.71
N VAL A 28 -16.56 -2.88 1.68
CA VAL A 28 -18.02 -2.99 1.52
C VAL A 28 -18.41 -4.00 0.43
N ASN A 29 -17.57 -4.21 -0.59
CA ASN A 29 -17.94 -5.00 -1.77
C ASN A 29 -17.20 -6.34 -1.90
N ALA A 30 -17.92 -7.37 -2.34
CA ALA A 30 -17.44 -8.76 -2.35
C ALA A 30 -16.39 -9.11 -3.44
N ASN A 31 -16.08 -8.22 -4.39
CA ASN A 31 -14.88 -8.23 -5.25
C ASN A 31 -15.05 -7.24 -6.43
N PRO A 32 -14.60 -5.99 -6.28
CA PRO A 32 -13.86 -5.41 -7.41
C PRO A 32 -12.56 -4.70 -7.01
N VAL A 33 -12.27 -4.56 -5.71
CA VAL A 33 -11.12 -3.79 -5.22
C VAL A 33 -10.27 -4.62 -4.26
N LEU A 34 -9.03 -4.89 -4.67
CA LEU A 34 -7.99 -5.42 -3.80
C LEU A 34 -7.17 -4.27 -3.22
N PHE A 35 -7.31 -4.03 -1.90
CA PHE A 35 -6.46 -3.08 -1.20
C PHE A 35 -5.19 -3.78 -0.68
N MET A 36 -4.03 -3.30 -1.10
CA MET A 36 -2.71 -3.81 -0.70
C MET A 36 -1.85 -2.66 -0.15
N ARG A 37 -1.09 -2.93 0.91
CA ARG A 37 -0.15 -1.97 1.50
C ARG A 37 1.26 -2.26 0.98
N TYR A 38 2.01 -1.21 0.67
CA TYR A 38 3.34 -1.36 0.09
C TYR A 38 4.33 -1.98 1.09
N GLU A 39 4.20 -1.64 2.36
CA GLU A 39 4.99 -2.19 3.46
C GLU A 39 4.81 -3.71 3.57
N GLU A 40 3.58 -4.21 3.40
CA GLU A 40 3.30 -5.65 3.39
C GLU A 40 3.85 -6.35 2.15
N MET A 41 3.87 -5.67 1.00
CA MET A 41 4.48 -6.21 -0.23
C MET A 41 5.98 -6.42 -0.06
N ILE A 42 6.64 -5.60 0.76
CA ILE A 42 8.06 -5.77 1.07
C ILE A 42 8.28 -6.78 2.19
N GLU A 43 7.44 -6.76 3.24
CA GLU A 43 7.59 -7.66 4.39
C GLU A 43 7.21 -9.12 4.06
N LYS A 44 6.14 -9.31 3.28
CA LYS A 44 5.56 -10.63 2.94
C LYS A 44 5.27 -10.74 1.43
N PRO A 45 6.29 -10.62 0.56
CA PRO A 45 6.13 -10.52 -0.89
C PRO A 45 5.39 -11.72 -1.50
N GLU A 46 5.78 -12.95 -1.14
CA GLU A 46 5.14 -14.18 -1.65
C GLU A 46 3.64 -14.24 -1.31
N ALA A 47 3.29 -13.91 -0.06
CA ALA A 47 1.91 -13.90 0.38
C ALA A 47 1.07 -12.86 -0.39
N GLN A 48 1.64 -11.68 -0.68
CA GLN A 48 0.96 -10.64 -1.44
C GLN A 48 0.81 -11.01 -2.92
N VAL A 49 1.80 -11.68 -3.53
CA VAL A 49 1.67 -12.21 -4.90
C VAL A 49 0.60 -13.28 -4.99
N MET A 50 0.57 -14.23 -4.05
CA MET A 50 -0.48 -15.25 -4.00
C MET A 50 -1.87 -14.63 -3.82
N ARG A 51 -2.00 -13.68 -2.89
CA ARG A 51 -3.26 -12.94 -2.66
C ARG A 51 -3.73 -12.18 -3.90
N LEU A 52 -2.82 -11.58 -4.65
CA LEU A 52 -3.13 -10.91 -5.92
C LEU A 52 -3.60 -11.92 -6.98
N ALA A 53 -2.93 -13.07 -7.10
CA ALA A 53 -3.30 -14.11 -8.04
C ALA A 53 -4.70 -14.68 -7.72
N ASP A 54 -5.01 -14.92 -6.45
CA ASP A 54 -6.34 -15.34 -6.01
C ASP A 54 -7.41 -14.32 -6.37
N PHE A 55 -7.14 -13.03 -6.15
CA PHE A 55 -8.05 -11.95 -6.51
C PHE A 55 -8.32 -11.87 -8.03
N LEU A 56 -7.30 -12.16 -8.85
CA LEU A 56 -7.42 -12.21 -10.31
C LEU A 56 -8.07 -13.51 -10.83
N GLY A 57 -8.35 -14.48 -9.96
CA GLY A 57 -8.89 -15.78 -10.34
C GLY A 57 -7.86 -16.71 -11.00
N CYS A 58 -6.57 -16.45 -10.79
CA CYS A 58 -5.45 -17.25 -11.29
C CYS A 58 -4.59 -17.81 -10.14
N SER A 59 -5.26 -18.33 -9.11
CA SER A 59 -4.62 -18.98 -7.96
C SER A 59 -3.57 -20.00 -8.38
N PHE A 60 -2.41 -19.98 -7.70
CA PHE A 60 -1.33 -20.91 -7.98
C PHE A 60 -1.68 -22.35 -7.55
N THR A 61 -1.38 -23.29 -8.42
CA THR A 61 -1.36 -24.73 -8.12
C THR A 61 -0.16 -25.09 -7.23
N GLU A 62 -0.22 -26.26 -6.59
CA GLU A 62 0.92 -26.74 -5.78
C GLU A 62 2.14 -27.03 -6.65
N GLU A 63 1.93 -27.48 -7.89
CA GLU A 63 2.99 -27.71 -8.87
C GLU A 63 3.70 -26.39 -9.24
N GLU A 64 2.96 -25.31 -9.47
CA GLU A 64 3.53 -23.99 -9.79
C GLU A 64 4.34 -23.43 -8.62
N LYS A 65 3.82 -23.56 -7.39
CA LYS A 65 4.55 -23.19 -6.17
C LYS A 65 5.86 -23.98 -6.05
N GLN A 66 5.82 -25.30 -6.21
CA GLN A 66 7.02 -26.15 -6.15
C GLN A 66 8.02 -25.89 -7.28
N SER A 67 7.56 -25.38 -8.43
CA SER A 67 8.41 -25.02 -9.56
C SER A 67 9.18 -23.70 -9.39
N GLY A 68 8.96 -23.01 -8.27
CA GLY A 68 9.55 -21.70 -7.99
C GLY A 68 8.93 -20.56 -8.79
N MET A 69 7.64 -20.67 -9.17
CA MET A 69 7.00 -19.68 -10.04
C MET A 69 6.76 -18.34 -9.32
N VAL A 70 6.46 -18.38 -8.02
CA VAL A 70 6.23 -17.18 -7.21
C VAL A 70 7.53 -16.37 -7.10
N GLU A 71 8.64 -17.05 -6.86
CA GLU A 71 9.98 -16.48 -6.76
C GLU A 71 10.40 -15.83 -8.08
N LYS A 72 10.14 -16.48 -9.22
CA LYS A 72 10.39 -15.89 -10.55
C LYS A 72 9.58 -14.61 -10.78
N ILE A 73 8.33 -14.53 -10.29
CA ILE A 73 7.54 -13.30 -10.38
C ILE A 73 8.14 -12.21 -9.48
N LEU A 74 8.59 -12.58 -8.30
CA LEU A 74 9.24 -11.64 -7.38
C LEU A 74 10.56 -11.10 -7.93
N GLU A 75 11.34 -11.91 -8.65
CA GLU A 75 12.55 -11.46 -9.36
C GLU A 75 12.26 -10.40 -10.43
N LEU A 76 11.04 -10.39 -11.00
CA LEU A 76 10.60 -9.36 -11.95
C LEU A 76 10.13 -8.07 -11.27
N CYS A 77 9.90 -8.10 -9.95
CA CYS A 77 9.39 -6.97 -9.20
C CYS A 77 10.54 -6.11 -8.67
N SER A 78 10.54 -4.82 -9.02
CA SER A 78 11.45 -3.83 -8.43
C SER A 78 10.82 -3.18 -7.19
N LEU A 79 10.70 -3.94 -6.11
CA LEU A 79 10.27 -3.39 -4.82
C LEU A 79 11.46 -2.67 -4.15
N GLY A 80 11.27 -1.42 -3.77
CA GLY A 80 12.27 -0.61 -3.08
C GLY A 80 12.29 -0.90 -1.58
N GLY A 81 12.88 0.02 -0.82
CA GLY A 81 12.86 -0.02 0.64
C GLY A 81 11.75 0.86 1.25
N VAL A 82 11.39 0.57 2.49
CA VAL A 82 10.50 1.41 3.31
C VAL A 82 11.33 2.31 4.23
N GLY A 83 10.87 3.54 4.45
CA GLY A 83 11.42 4.42 5.49
C GLY A 83 12.55 5.36 5.06
N ASP A 84 12.89 5.39 3.77
CA ASP A 84 13.92 6.31 3.24
C ASP A 84 13.56 7.79 3.44
N TRP A 85 12.28 8.11 3.65
CA TRP A 85 11.82 9.46 4.00
C TRP A 85 12.60 10.07 5.18
N LYS A 86 13.11 9.26 6.11
CA LYS A 86 13.93 9.70 7.25
C LYS A 86 15.21 10.41 6.83
N ASN A 87 15.71 10.13 5.63
CA ASN A 87 16.91 10.76 5.07
C ASN A 87 16.61 12.09 4.35
N HIS A 88 15.34 12.36 4.02
CA HIS A 88 14.92 13.52 3.21
C HIS A 88 14.05 14.51 3.98
N LEU A 89 13.40 14.08 5.06
CA LEU A 89 12.48 14.89 5.85
C LEU A 89 13.09 15.24 7.21
N THR A 90 12.82 16.47 7.66
CA THR A 90 13.07 16.83 9.06
C THR A 90 12.01 16.21 9.96
N ASN A 91 12.34 16.04 11.25
CA ASN A 91 11.38 15.53 12.24
C ASN A 91 10.08 16.34 12.30
N ASP A 92 10.16 17.67 12.13
CA ASP A 92 8.97 18.53 12.10
C ASP A 92 8.09 18.28 10.86
N MET A 93 8.70 18.00 9.71
CA MET A 93 7.96 17.66 8.48
C MET A 93 7.28 16.30 8.61
N ALA A 94 7.97 15.32 9.18
CA ALA A 94 7.44 13.99 9.45
C ALA A 94 6.26 14.04 10.42
N ARG A 95 6.44 14.71 11.56
CA ARG A 95 5.37 14.90 12.56
C ARG A 95 4.12 15.53 11.96
N LYS A 96 4.27 16.55 11.11
CA LYS A 96 3.12 17.18 10.44
C LYS A 96 2.40 16.23 9.48
N LEU A 97 3.13 15.33 8.81
CA LEU A 97 2.53 14.31 7.96
C LEU A 97 1.78 13.28 8.81
N ASP A 98 2.39 12.82 9.91
CA ASP A 98 1.77 11.87 10.84
C ASP A 98 0.47 12.41 11.42
N GLU A 99 0.48 13.63 11.97
CA GLU A 99 -0.72 14.32 12.51
C GLU A 99 -1.84 14.45 11.46
N MET A 100 -1.46 14.74 10.22
CA MET A 100 -2.40 14.87 9.12
C MET A 100 -3.02 13.51 8.74
N VAL A 101 -2.20 12.45 8.68
CA VAL A 101 -2.65 11.08 8.38
C VAL A 101 -3.55 10.57 9.50
N GLU A 102 -3.15 10.67 10.76
CA GLU A 102 -3.93 10.26 11.92
C GLU A 102 -5.32 10.89 11.91
N LYS A 103 -5.38 12.22 11.74
CA LYS A 103 -6.65 12.96 11.69
C LYS A 103 -7.54 12.54 10.52
N LYS A 104 -6.94 12.20 9.37
CA LYS A 104 -7.70 11.76 8.18
C LYS A 104 -8.21 10.33 8.32
N LEU A 105 -7.42 9.45 8.93
CA LEU A 105 -7.75 8.03 9.09
C LEU A 105 -8.64 7.75 10.30
N GLU A 106 -8.81 8.72 11.20
CA GLU A 106 -9.68 8.60 12.37
C GLU A 106 -11.08 8.09 11.98
N GLY A 107 -11.54 7.04 12.66
CA GLY A 107 -12.84 6.41 12.42
C GLY A 107 -12.96 5.57 11.13
N SER A 108 -11.92 5.49 10.29
CA SER A 108 -11.96 4.71 9.04
C SER A 108 -11.65 3.21 9.23
N GLY A 109 -11.03 2.83 10.34
CA GLY A 109 -10.50 1.49 10.57
C GLY A 109 -9.19 1.17 9.84
N LEU A 110 -8.73 2.03 8.92
CA LEU A 110 -7.43 1.88 8.26
C LEU A 110 -6.30 2.30 9.21
N LYS A 111 -5.30 1.43 9.36
CA LYS A 111 -4.09 1.68 10.15
C LYS A 111 -2.84 1.35 9.34
N PHE A 112 -1.81 2.18 9.50
CA PHE A 112 -0.46 1.93 9.02
C PHE A 112 0.40 1.61 10.26
N GLU A 113 1.25 0.59 10.16
CA GLU A 113 2.13 0.12 11.24
C GLU A 113 3.55 0.65 11.04
#